data_AF-A0A0C3BZX6-F1
#
_entry.id   AF-A0A0C3BZX6-F1
#
_cell.length_a   1.000
_cell.length_b   1.000
_cell.length_c   1.000
_cell.angle_alpha   90.00
_cell.angle_beta   90.00
_cell.angle_gamma   90.00
#
_symmetry.space_group_name_H-M   'P 1'
#
loop_
_entity.id
_entity.type
_entity.pdbx_description
1 polymer ?
#
loop_
_entity_poly.entity_id
_entity_poly.type
_entity_poly.pdbx_seq_one_letter_code
_entity_poly.pdbx_strand_id
1 'polypeptide(L)'
;NPFVPKKNAKTGRWHEPKFSLRRQADLVKKAHLSDTMNLIPPGPKKAAFELRMRRKVPGAELGIRLYAGKKRMFKGHLWERQQAKRIRKRSILMRDMAARVARYK
;
A
#
# COMPACT_ATOMS: atom_id res chain seq x y z
N ASN A 1 20.47 0.43 -22.71
CA ASN A 1 19.22 0.04 -22.03
C ASN A 1 18.13 1.08 -22.27
N PRO A 2 17.04 0.75 -23.00
CA PRO A 2 15.95 1.67 -23.34
C PRO A 2 14.86 1.77 -22.25
N PHE A 3 14.95 1.00 -21.17
CA PHE A 3 13.95 0.94 -20.09
C PHE A 3 14.29 1.80 -18.88
N VAL A 4 15.52 2.32 -18.81
CA VAL A 4 15.99 3.17 -17.72
C VAL A 4 16.15 4.60 -18.21
N PRO A 5 15.80 5.60 -17.38
CA PRO A 5 16.10 7.00 -17.69
C PRO A 5 17.61 7.21 -17.72
N LYS A 6 18.08 8.13 -18.56
CA LYS A 6 19.50 8.44 -18.71
C LYS A 6 19.74 9.93 -18.46
N LYS A 7 20.73 10.25 -17.62
CA LYS A 7 21.15 11.63 -17.41
C LYS A 7 22.02 12.09 -18.57
N ASN A 8 21.71 13.24 -19.17
CA ASN A 8 22.56 13.86 -20.18
C ASN A 8 23.77 14.48 -19.50
N ALA A 9 24.98 14.09 -19.91
CA ALA A 9 26.23 14.56 -19.30
C ALA A 9 26.47 16.07 -19.49
N LYS A 10 26.02 16.65 -20.62
CA LYS A 10 26.23 18.07 -20.94
C LYS A 10 25.22 18.98 -20.24
N THR A 11 23.94 18.62 -20.28
CA THR A 11 22.85 19.48 -19.74
C THR A 11 22.43 19.12 -18.32
N GLY A 12 22.89 17.98 -17.78
CA GLY A 12 22.51 17.47 -16.46
C GLY A 12 21.06 16.98 -16.34
N ARG A 13 20.23 17.17 -17.38
CA ARG A 13 18.80 16.78 -17.38
C ARG A 13 18.65 15.28 -17.58
N TRP A 14 17.63 14.70 -16.93
CA TRP A 14 17.25 13.31 -17.13
C TRP A 14 16.36 13.19 -18.36
N HIS A 15 16.72 12.28 -19.25
CA HIS A 15 15.86 11.82 -20.34
C HIS A 15 15.03 10.66 -19.84
N GLU A 16 13.75 10.69 -20.19
CA GLU A 16 12.84 9.58 -19.96
C GLU A 16 13.31 8.31 -20.69
N PRO A 17 12.96 7.11 -20.19
CA PRO A 17 13.23 5.88 -20.91
C PRO A 17 12.49 5.87 -22.25
N LYS A 18 13.13 5.35 -23.31
CA LYS A 18 12.53 5.21 -24.65
C LYS A 18 11.18 4.46 -24.63
N PHE A 19 11.02 3.53 -23.69
CA PHE A 19 9.75 2.88 -23.40
C PHE A 19 9.23 3.31 -22.03
N SER A 20 8.00 3.83 -21.98
CA SER A 20 7.32 4.15 -20.74
C SER A 20 7.08 2.91 -19.87
N LEU A 21 6.88 3.10 -18.57
CA LEU A 21 6.66 1.99 -17.62
C LEU A 21 5.48 1.09 -17.99
N ARG A 22 4.45 1.63 -18.66
CA ARG A 22 3.33 0.83 -19.20
C ARG A 22 3.81 -0.06 -20.35
N ARG A 23 4.47 0.51 -21.35
CA ARG A 23 5.00 -0.23 -22.52
C ARG A 23 6.00 -1.30 -22.11
N GLN A 24 6.86 -1.00 -21.13
CA GLN A 24 7.77 -1.98 -20.53
C GLN A 24 7.01 -3.16 -19.93
N ALA A 25 5.94 -2.90 -19.16
CA ALA A 25 5.13 -3.96 -18.57
C ALA A 25 4.43 -4.81 -19.63
N ASP A 26 3.92 -4.19 -20.70
CA ASP A 26 3.28 -4.91 -21.80
C ASP A 26 4.29 -5.80 -22.55
N LEU A 27 5.52 -5.32 -22.79
CA LEU A 27 6.60 -6.13 -23.36
C LEU A 27 6.99 -7.30 -22.46
N VAL A 28 7.14 -7.07 -21.15
CA VAL A 28 7.47 -8.11 -20.18
C VAL A 28 6.38 -9.18 -20.12
N LYS A 29 5.09 -8.80 -20.14
CA LYS A 29 3.98 -9.76 -20.20
C LYS A 29 4.04 -10.61 -21.48
N LYS A 30 4.24 -9.97 -22.63
CA LYS A 30 4.32 -10.67 -23.93
C LYS A 30 5.50 -11.64 -23.99
N ALA A 31 6.69 -11.20 -23.55
CA ALA A 31 7.87 -12.06 -23.55
C ALA A 31 7.77 -13.22 -22.56
N HIS A 32 7.05 -13.04 -21.45
CA HIS A 32 6.77 -14.15 -20.55
C HIS A 32 5.84 -15.18 -21.20
N LEU A 33 4.82 -14.75 -21.93
CA LEU A 33 3.92 -15.65 -22.66
C LEU A 33 4.61 -16.41 -23.78
N SER A 34 5.63 -15.82 -24.40
CA SER A 34 6.39 -16.45 -25.49
C SER A 34 7.74 -17.03 -25.05
N ASP A 35 8.00 -17.15 -23.75
CA ASP A 35 9.28 -17.62 -23.18
C ASP A 35 10.55 -16.89 -23.67
N THR A 36 10.43 -15.64 -24.13
CA THR A 36 11.53 -14.80 -24.61
C THR A 36 12.02 -13.79 -23.57
N MET A 37 11.71 -14.01 -22.29
CA MET A 37 12.08 -13.10 -21.19
C MET A 37 13.58 -12.80 -21.09
N ASN A 38 14.42 -13.74 -21.50
CA ASN A 38 15.88 -13.58 -21.51
C ASN A 38 16.35 -12.54 -22.54
N LEU A 39 15.61 -12.33 -23.62
CA LEU A 39 15.95 -11.37 -24.68
C LEU A 39 15.62 -9.92 -24.30
N ILE A 40 14.75 -9.72 -23.31
CA ILE A 40 14.36 -8.39 -22.85
C ILE A 40 15.46 -7.77 -21.98
N PRO A 41 15.86 -6.51 -22.22
CA PRO A 41 16.85 -5.83 -21.40
C PRO A 41 16.39 -5.70 -19.94
N PRO A 42 17.32 -5.73 -18.96
CA PRO A 42 16.97 -5.55 -17.56
C PRO A 42 16.28 -4.21 -17.34
N GLY A 43 15.27 -4.14 -16.48
CA GLY A 43 14.52 -2.91 -16.25
C GLY A 43 13.57 -3.02 -15.06
N PRO A 44 13.00 -1.89 -14.62
CA PRO A 44 12.20 -1.84 -13.39
C PRO A 44 10.99 -2.77 -13.44
N LYS A 45 10.34 -2.92 -14.60
CA LYS A 45 9.20 -3.83 -14.77
C LYS A 45 9.59 -5.29 -14.89
N LYS A 46 10.73 -5.61 -15.51
CA LYS A 46 11.26 -6.98 -15.56
C LYS A 46 11.64 -7.47 -14.16
N ALA A 47 12.42 -6.67 -13.42
CA ALA A 47 12.81 -6.98 -12.05
C ALA A 47 11.60 -7.10 -11.11
N ALA A 48 10.64 -6.18 -11.19
CA ALA A 48 9.41 -6.26 -10.39
C ALA A 48 8.56 -7.50 -10.73
N PHE A 49 8.51 -7.90 -12.02
CA PHE A 49 7.81 -9.09 -12.45
C PHE A 49 8.47 -10.36 -11.91
N GLU A 50 9.79 -10.51 -12.07
CA GLU A 50 10.55 -11.65 -11.55
C GLU A 50 10.42 -11.76 -10.01
N LEU A 51 10.56 -10.64 -9.30
CA LEU A 51 10.35 -10.59 -7.86
C LEU A 51 8.95 -11.04 -7.47
N ARG A 52 7.92 -10.62 -8.22
CA ARG A 52 6.53 -11.02 -7.98
C ARG A 52 6.32 -12.52 -8.18
N MET A 53 6.97 -13.12 -9.18
CA MET A 53 6.87 -14.57 -9.44
C MET A 53 7.62 -15.39 -8.38
N ARG A 54 8.76 -14.89 -7.88
CA ARG A 54 9.56 -15.58 -6.85
C ARG A 54 8.97 -15.45 -5.43
N ARG A 55 8.36 -14.30 -5.11
CA ARG A 55 7.92 -13.99 -3.74
C ARG A 55 6.62 -14.73 -3.40
N LYS A 56 6.70 -15.69 -2.46
CA LYS A 56 5.52 -16.25 -1.77
C LYS A 56 4.90 -15.17 -0.89
N VAL A 57 3.62 -14.84 -1.12
CA VAL A 57 2.90 -13.80 -0.36
C VAL A 57 1.75 -14.48 0.41
N PRO A 58 1.67 -14.34 1.75
CA PRO A 58 0.55 -14.85 2.52
C PRO A 58 -0.78 -14.35 1.96
N GLY A 59 -1.78 -15.23 1.87
CA GLY A 59 -3.11 -14.90 1.34
C GLY A 59 -3.17 -14.70 -0.18
N ALA A 60 -2.12 -15.05 -0.93
CA ALA A 60 -2.15 -15.02 -2.40
C ALA A 60 -3.15 -16.02 -3.00
N GLU A 61 -3.24 -17.23 -2.43
CA GLU A 61 -4.16 -18.29 -2.87
C GLU A 61 -5.63 -17.92 -2.66
N LEU A 62 -5.92 -17.20 -1.56
CA LEU A 62 -7.26 -16.76 -1.20
C LEU A 62 -7.66 -15.42 -1.85
N GLY A 63 -6.75 -14.77 -2.60
CA GLY A 63 -6.96 -13.43 -3.15
C GLY A 63 -6.88 -12.27 -2.14
N ILE A 64 -6.78 -12.55 -0.84
CA ILE A 64 -6.79 -11.56 0.25
C ILE A 64 -5.34 -11.18 0.63
N ARG A 65 -4.63 -10.50 -0.27
CA ARG A 65 -3.20 -10.14 -0.06
C ARG A 65 -3.02 -8.94 0.87
N LEU A 66 -3.95 -7.98 0.79
CA LEU A 66 -4.03 -6.88 1.75
C LEU A 66 -4.52 -7.50 3.06
N TYR A 67 -3.72 -7.41 4.13
CA TYR A 67 -4.02 -7.85 5.49
C TYR A 67 -3.75 -9.32 5.86
N ALA A 68 -3.46 -10.21 4.90
CA ALA A 68 -3.01 -11.56 5.25
C ALA A 68 -1.74 -11.52 6.12
N GLY A 69 -1.80 -12.20 7.27
CA GLY A 69 -0.69 -12.28 8.23
C GLY A 69 -0.48 -11.04 9.12
N LYS A 70 -1.37 -10.04 9.12
CA LYS A 70 -1.24 -8.85 9.98
C LYS A 70 -2.13 -8.94 11.23
N LYS A 71 -1.53 -8.80 12.42
CA LYS A 71 -2.23 -8.84 13.74
C LYS A 71 -3.17 -7.67 14.01
N ARG A 72 -2.99 -6.51 13.35
CA ARG A 72 -3.83 -5.33 13.53
C ARG A 72 -4.18 -4.75 12.16
N MET A 73 -5.40 -5.01 11.73
CA MET A 73 -5.81 -4.86 10.33
C MET A 73 -6.27 -3.44 10.00
N PHE A 74 -6.90 -2.73 10.94
CA PHE A 74 -7.42 -1.38 10.72
C PHE A 74 -7.26 -0.48 11.94
N LYS A 75 -7.24 0.84 11.70
CA LYS A 75 -7.17 1.87 12.75
C LYS A 75 -8.47 1.97 13.57
N GLY A 76 -9.56 1.37 13.08
CA GLY A 76 -10.94 1.60 13.54
C GLY A 76 -11.48 2.96 13.09
N HIS A 77 -12.79 3.15 13.19
CA HIS A 77 -13.41 4.47 13.04
C HIS A 77 -13.07 5.38 14.21
N LEU A 78 -13.23 6.69 14.03
CA LEU A 78 -12.93 7.65 15.10
C LEU A 78 -13.82 7.42 16.34
N TRP A 79 -15.09 7.03 16.14
CA TRP A 79 -16.03 6.77 17.22
C TRP A 79 -15.69 5.53 18.04
N GLU A 80 -15.22 4.45 17.39
CA GLU A 80 -14.74 3.22 18.05
C GLU A 80 -13.56 3.55 18.96
N ARG A 81 -12.58 4.31 18.46
CA ARG A 81 -11.40 4.72 19.24
C ARG A 81 -11.74 5.63 20.43
N GLN A 82 -12.75 6.48 20.29
CA GLN A 82 -13.16 7.40 21.36
C GLN A 82 -14.15 6.76 22.34
N GLN A 83 -14.72 5.60 22.04
CA GLN A 83 -15.83 5.01 22.79
C GLN A 83 -15.49 4.82 24.27
N ALA A 84 -14.33 4.26 24.59
CA ALA A 84 -13.88 4.06 25.97
C ALA A 84 -13.80 5.40 26.76
N LYS A 85 -13.24 6.45 26.13
CA LYS A 85 -13.17 7.79 26.73
C LYS A 85 -14.57 8.39 26.94
N ARG A 86 -15.46 8.22 25.96
CA ARG A 86 -16.85 8.71 26.03
C ARG A 86 -17.65 7.99 27.12
N ILE A 87 -17.53 6.67 27.24
CA ILE A 87 -18.16 5.87 28.30
C ILE A 87 -17.68 6.33 29.67
N ARG A 88 -16.37 6.49 29.86
CA ARG A 88 -15.80 6.99 31.12
C ARG A 88 -16.30 8.38 31.49
N LYS A 89 -16.37 9.30 30.51
CA LYS A 89 -16.93 10.64 30.74
C LYS A 89 -18.40 10.56 31.14
N ARG A 90 -19.19 9.72 30.45
CA ARG A 90 -20.61 9.51 30.77
C ARG A 90 -20.79 8.95 32.19
N SER A 91 -19.99 7.97 32.61
CA SER A 91 -20.13 7.37 33.95
C SER A 91 -19.83 8.37 35.07
N ILE A 92 -18.78 9.18 34.91
CA ILE A 92 -18.46 10.27 35.86
C ILE A 92 -19.60 11.28 35.92
N LEU A 93 -20.11 11.71 34.76
CA LEU A 93 -21.20 12.69 34.72
C LEU A 93 -22.48 12.16 35.38
N MET A 94 -22.80 10.87 35.22
CA MET A 94 -23.99 10.29 35.85
C MET A 94 -23.84 10.13 37.36
N ARG A 95 -22.63 9.83 37.86
CA ARG A 95 -22.35 9.72 39.30
C ARG A 95 -22.70 11.00 40.04
N ASP A 96 -22.27 12.15 39.53
CA ASP A 96 -22.41 13.43 40.21
C ASP A 96 -23.73 14.16 39.84
N MET A 97 -24.63 13.48 39.13
CA MET A 97 -25.82 14.10 38.54
C MET A 97 -26.79 14.59 39.61
N ALA A 98 -27.06 13.78 40.64
CA ALA A 98 -27.98 14.17 41.72
C ALA A 98 -27.52 15.45 42.43
N ALA A 99 -26.22 15.55 42.73
CA ALA A 99 -25.63 16.73 43.35
C ALA A 99 -25.70 17.97 42.45
N ARG A 100 -25.54 17.83 41.12
CA ARG A 100 -25.72 18.95 40.18
C ARG A 100 -27.16 19.44 40.12
N VAL A 101 -28.13 18.53 40.13
CA VAL A 101 -29.56 18.88 40.11
C VAL A 101 -29.95 19.58 41.41
N ALA A 102 -29.46 19.12 42.56
CA ALA A 102 -29.70 19.74 43.86
C ALA A 102 -29.12 21.14 43.98
N ARG A 103 -27.97 21.44 43.34
CA ARG A 103 -27.36 22.78 43.32
C ARG A 103 -28.00 23.75 42.33
N TYR A 104 -28.68 23.23 41.33
CA TYR A 104 -29.30 24.06 40.29
C TYR A 104 -30.69 24.56 40.71
N LYS A 105 -31.40 23.76 41.50
CA LYS A 105 -32.61 24.18 42.21
C LYS A 105 -32.26 25.12 43.35
#